data_AF-A0A937PDH8-F1
#
_entry.id   AF-A0A937PDH8-F1
#
_cell.length_a   1.000
_cell.length_b   1.000
_cell.length_c   1.000
_cell.angle_alpha   90.00
_cell.angle_beta   90.00
_cell.angle_gamma   90.00
#
_symmetry.space_group_name_H-M   'P 1'
#
loop_
_entity.id
_entity.type
_entity.pdbx_description
1 polymer ?
#
loop_
_entity_poly.entity_id
_entity_poly.type
_entity_poly.pdbx_seq_one_letter_code
_entity_poly.pdbx_strand_id
1 'polypeptide(L)'
;MVDWQVTAATVFCEEVDDEVTIIVNKDGSVRCVGFTRYGKPSKDTAKLMKQKSGRLQRRLECTGPECRRVTDYRDRLFAEEANQAESTGSS
;
A
#
# COMPACT_ATOMS: atom_id res chain seq x y z
N MET A 1 7.85 -24.27 1.49
CA MET A 1 8.71 -23.08 1.73
C MET A 1 8.21 -22.02 0.77
N VAL A 2 7.64 -20.93 1.25
CA VAL A 2 7.09 -19.89 0.38
C VAL A 2 8.24 -19.02 -0.09
N ASP A 3 8.60 -19.19 -1.36
CA ASP A 3 9.72 -18.54 -2.04
C ASP A 3 9.32 -17.19 -2.64
N TRP A 4 8.48 -16.42 -1.95
CA TRP A 4 8.09 -15.11 -2.49
C TRP A 4 9.29 -14.16 -2.42
N GLN A 5 9.66 -13.60 -3.58
CA GLN A 5 10.77 -12.65 -3.70
C GLN A 5 10.26 -11.20 -3.58
N VAL A 6 9.11 -10.94 -4.20
CA VAL A 6 8.42 -9.64 -4.21
C VAL A 6 6.93 -9.91 -4.31
N THR A 7 6.13 -9.23 -3.50
CA THR A 7 4.67 -9.28 -3.55
C THR A 7 4.11 -7.92 -3.88
N ALA A 8 3.39 -7.81 -4.99
CA ALA A 8 2.68 -6.61 -5.39
C ALA A 8 1.16 -6.81 -5.23
N ALA A 9 0.49 -5.88 -4.54
CA ALA A 9 -0.96 -5.84 -4.47
C ALA A 9 -1.49 -4.48 -4.86
N THR A 10 -2.53 -4.47 -5.70
CA THR A 10 -3.31 -3.28 -6.00
C THR A 10 -4.46 -3.21 -5.01
N VAL A 11 -4.52 -2.11 -4.25
CA VAL A 11 -5.55 -1.86 -3.23
C VAL A 11 -6.17 -0.49 -3.45
N PHE A 12 -7.44 -0.33 -3.07
CA PHE A 12 -8.09 0.97 -3.09
C PHE A 12 -7.64 1.80 -1.88
N CYS A 13 -7.07 2.98 -2.13
CA CYS A 13 -6.64 3.90 -1.09
C CYS A 13 -7.67 5.01 -0.89
N GLU A 14 -8.45 4.90 0.18
CA GLU A 14 -9.53 5.85 0.47
C GLU A 14 -9.02 7.26 0.79
N GLU A 15 -7.76 7.39 1.23
CA GLU A 15 -7.14 8.69 1.52
C GLU A 15 -6.93 9.54 0.25
N VAL A 16 -6.76 8.90 -0.91
CA VAL A 16 -6.56 9.57 -2.21
C VAL A 16 -7.68 9.28 -3.20
N ASP A 17 -8.64 8.44 -2.82
CA ASP A 17 -9.78 8.01 -3.64
C ASP A 17 -9.34 7.44 -4.99
N ASP A 18 -8.36 6.53 -4.96
CA ASP A 18 -7.75 5.95 -6.14
C ASP A 18 -7.12 4.58 -5.81
N GLU A 19 -6.86 3.79 -6.86
CA GLU A 19 -6.16 2.52 -6.72
C GLU A 19 -4.65 2.75 -6.62
N VAL A 20 -4.00 2.09 -5.67
CA VAL A 20 -2.55 2.18 -5.46
C VAL A 20 -1.95 0.78 -5.38
N THR A 21 -0.75 0.63 -5.94
CA THR A 21 0.00 -0.62 -5.84
C THR A 21 0.99 -0.52 -4.68
N ILE A 22 0.94 -1.50 -3.78
CA ILE A 22 1.90 -1.69 -2.69
C ILE A 22 2.80 -2.86 -3.09
N ILE A 23 4.10 -2.64 -3.04
CA ILE A 23 5.13 -3.64 -3.35
C ILE A 23 5.90 -3.89 -2.06
N VAL A 24 5.93 -5.12 -1.60
CA VAL A 24 6.70 -5.58 -0.45
C VAL A 24 7.80 -6.50 -0.97
N ASN A 25 9.03 -6.24 -0.55
CA ASN A 25 10.18 -7.10 -0.86
C ASN A 25 10.50 -8.00 0.34
N LYS A 26 11.19 -9.11 0.08
CA LYS A 26 11.58 -10.07 1.12
C LYS A 26 12.45 -9.49 2.24
N ASP A 27 13.22 -8.43 1.95
CA ASP A 27 14.02 -7.73 2.97
C ASP A 27 13.19 -6.86 3.93
N GLY A 28 11.87 -6.79 3.71
CA GLY A 28 10.95 -5.97 4.51
C GLY A 28 10.81 -4.54 4.02
N SER A 29 11.57 -4.12 3.00
CA SER A 29 11.33 -2.85 2.33
C SER A 29 9.97 -2.85 1.63
N VAL A 30 9.29 -1.71 1.74
CA VAL A 30 7.97 -1.51 1.15
C VAL A 30 7.93 -0.25 0.33
N ARG A 31 7.25 -0.32 -0.81
CA ARG A 31 7.03 0.81 -1.70
C ARG A 31 5.57 0.90 -2.10
N CYS A 32 4.94 2.03 -1.78
CA CYS A 32 3.66 2.41 -2.36
C CYS A 32 3.89 3.20 -3.65
N VAL A 33 3.51 2.64 -4.80
CA VAL A 33 3.61 3.32 -6.10
C VAL A 33 2.73 4.57 -6.10
N GLY A 34 1.57 4.52 -5.43
CA GLY A 34 0.67 5.65 -5.24
C GLY A 34 1.32 6.85 -4.55
N PHE A 35 2.25 6.63 -3.60
CA PHE A 35 2.95 7.73 -2.93
C PHE A 35 3.75 8.60 -3.91
N THR A 36 4.32 8.00 -4.96
CA THR A 36 5.04 8.76 -6.00
C THR A 36 4.13 9.77 -6.70
N ARG A 37 2.85 9.43 -6.84
CA ARG A 37 1.84 10.27 -7.50
C ARG A 37 1.18 11.25 -6.54
N TYR A 38 0.82 10.81 -5.34
CA TYR A 38 -0.03 11.56 -4.41
C TYR A 38 0.70 12.15 -3.20
N GLY A 39 1.91 11.67 -2.89
CA GLY A 39 2.72 12.18 -1.76
C GLY A 39 3.43 13.49 -2.07
N LYS A 40 3.82 13.70 -3.33
CA LYS A 40 4.30 14.99 -3.87
C LYS A 40 3.60 15.27 -5.20
N PRO A 41 2.29 15.59 -5.17
CA PRO A 41 1.50 15.64 -6.37
C PRO A 41 1.92 16.80 -7.28
N SER A 42 2.03 16.52 -8.58
CA SER A 42 2.13 17.55 -9.62
C SER A 42 0.88 18.46 -9.59
N LYS A 43 0.98 19.67 -10.18
CA LYS A 43 -0.14 20.62 -10.24
C LYS A 43 -1.45 19.99 -10.74
N ASP A 44 -1.37 19.15 -11.77
CA ASP A 44 -2.54 18.46 -12.33
C ASP A 44 -3.13 17.43 -11.36
N THR A 45 -2.27 16.67 -10.67
CA THR A 45 -2.72 15.69 -9.68
C THR A 45 -3.33 16.39 -8.47
N ALA A 46 -2.73 17.48 -7.98
CA ALA A 46 -3.27 18.28 -6.90
C ALA A 46 -4.64 18.89 -7.28
N LYS A 47 -4.80 19.36 -8.52
CA LYS A 47 -6.09 19.86 -9.03
C LYS A 47 -7.15 18.76 -9.05
N LEU A 48 -6.79 17.57 -9.52
CA LEU A 48 -7.69 16.41 -9.55
C LEU A 48 -8.09 15.95 -8.14
N MET A 49 -7.13 15.89 -7.21
CA MET A 49 -7.40 15.59 -5.80
C MET A 49 -8.33 16.63 -5.17
N LYS A 50 -8.12 17.92 -5.44
CA LYS A 50 -8.99 18.99 -4.95
C LYS A 50 -10.42 18.87 -5.51
N GLN A 51 -10.56 18.53 -6.80
CA GLN A 51 -11.87 18.31 -7.42
C GLN A 51 -12.59 17.11 -6.81
N LYS A 52 -11.90 15.96 -6.68
CA LYS A 52 -12.44 14.76 -6.02
C LYS A 52 -12.82 15.05 -4.57
N SER A 53 -11.96 15.74 -3.83
CA SER A 53 -12.19 16.15 -2.45
C SER A 53 -13.45 16.99 -2.29
N GLY A 54 -13.69 17.95 -3.20
CA GLY A 54 -14.93 18.73 -3.23
C GLY A 54 -16.18 17.88 -3.51
N ARG A 55 -16.09 16.93 -4.45
CA ARG A 55 -17.20 16.01 -4.79
C ARG A 55 -17.55 15.06 -3.65
N LEU A 56 -16.53 14.55 -2.96
CA LEU A 56 -16.67 13.58 -1.86
C LEU A 56 -16.93 14.23 -0.51
N GLN A 57 -16.86 15.56 -0.43
CA GLN A 57 -16.99 16.35 0.80
C GLN A 57 -16.02 15.91 1.92
N ARG A 58 -14.84 15.40 1.54
CA ARG A 58 -13.77 15.02 2.47
C ARG A 58 -12.41 15.43 1.92
N ARG A 59 -11.45 15.72 2.80
CA ARG A 59 -10.06 16.01 2.39
C ARG A 59 -9.40 14.73 1.88
N LEU A 60 -8.82 14.80 0.68
CA LEU A 60 -7.98 13.74 0.14
C LEU A 60 -6.51 14.14 0.31
N GLU A 61 -5.73 13.30 0.98
CA GLU A 61 -4.33 13.56 1.30
C GLU A 61 -3.58 12.26 1.48
N CYS A 62 -2.42 12.12 0.83
CA CYS A 62 -1.54 10.98 1.08
C CYS A 62 -0.69 11.26 2.32
N THR A 63 -0.84 10.42 3.35
CA THR A 63 -0.16 10.61 4.65
C THR A 63 1.31 10.19 4.66
N GLY A 64 1.78 9.46 3.65
CA GLY A 64 3.19 9.12 3.52
C GLY A 64 3.44 7.71 2.94
N PRO A 65 4.72 7.34 2.80
CA PRO A 65 5.13 6.01 2.33
C PRO A 65 4.88 4.91 3.38
N GLU A 66 4.79 5.26 4.66
CA GLU A 66 4.52 4.36 5.79
C GLU A 66 3.10 4.53 6.32
N CYS A 67 2.15 4.81 5.43
CA CYS A 67 0.74 4.92 5.84
C CYS A 67 0.22 3.56 6.31
N ARG A 68 -0.83 3.59 7.11
CA ARG A 68 -1.40 2.40 7.75
C ARG A 68 -1.63 1.24 6.78
N ARG A 69 -2.15 1.49 5.57
CA ARG A 69 -2.39 0.45 4.54
C ARG A 69 -1.12 -0.29 4.13
N VAL A 70 -0.01 0.44 4.04
CA VAL A 70 1.29 -0.11 3.66
C VAL A 70 1.82 -1.01 4.78
N THR A 71 1.75 -0.53 6.02
CA THR A 71 2.18 -1.26 7.21
C THR A 71 1.32 -2.51 7.45
N ASP A 72 -0.02 -2.38 7.42
CA ASP A 72 -0.96 -3.49 7.55
C ASP A 72 -0.71 -4.56 6.47
N TYR A 73 -0.51 -4.16 5.21
CA TYR A 73 -0.26 -5.11 4.12
C TYR A 73 1.07 -5.84 4.29
N ARG A 74 2.14 -5.13 4.66
CA ARG A 74 3.43 -5.74 4.96
C ARG A 74 3.30 -6.73 6.11
N ASP A 75 2.76 -6.29 7.24
CA ASP A 75 2.70 -7.10 8.46
C ASP A 75 1.83 -8.35 8.24
N ARG A 76 0.75 -8.23 7.46
CA ARG A 76 -0.06 -9.36 7.01
C ARG A 76 0.78 -10.37 6.21
N LEU A 77 1.55 -9.93 5.21
CA LEU A 77 2.39 -10.85 4.43
C LEU A 77 3.37 -11.60 5.33
N PHE A 78 4.08 -10.90 6.22
CA PHE A 78 5.01 -11.56 7.14
C PHE A 78 4.31 -12.52 8.12
N ALA A 79 3.09 -12.21 8.56
CA ALA A 79 2.29 -13.12 9.39
C ALA A 79 1.82 -14.37 8.63
N GLU A 80 1.40 -14.22 7.36
CA GLU A 80 1.02 -15.34 6.49
C GLU A 80 2.21 -16.29 6.28
N GLU A 81 3.41 -15.73 6.08
CA GLU A 81 4.65 -16.50 5.94
C GLU A 81 5.04 -17.27 7.21
N ALA A 82 4.95 -16.62 8.37
CA ALA A 82 5.22 -17.26 9.66
C ALA A 82 4.26 -18.43 9.91
N ASN A 83 2.96 -18.21 9.67
CA ASN A 83 1.93 -19.24 9.88
C ASN A 83 2.05 -20.42 8.88
N GLN A 84 2.50 -20.15 7.65
CA GLN A 84 2.79 -21.21 6.67
C GLN A 84 4.05 -22.02 7.05
N ALA A 85 5.05 -21.39 7.67
CA ALA A 85 6.21 -22.11 8.19
C ALA A 85 5.83 -23.10 9.31
N GLU A 86 4.88 -22.73 10.19
CA GLU A 86 4.40 -23.59 11.28
C GLU A 86 3.59 -24.79 10.76
N SER A 87 2.81 -24.60 9.70
CA SER A 87 1.97 -25.67 9.13
C SER A 87 2.76 -26.75 8.35
N THR A 88 4.04 -26.54 8.06
CA THR A 88 4.89 -27.50 7.32
C THR A 88 5.91 -28.23 8.19
N GLY A 89 5.94 -27.98 9.50
CA GLY A 89 6.90 -28.57 10.45
C GLY A 89 6.39 -29.80 11.23
N SER A 90 5.19 -30.31 10.93
CA SER A 90 4.66 -31.54 11.54
C SER A 90 4.37 -32.58 10.47
N SER A 91 5.39 -33.35 10.08
CA SER A 91 5.24 -34.68 9.46
C SER A 91 6.51 -35.48 9.69
#